data_AF-A0A5U1I220-F1
#
_entry.id   AF-A0A5U1I220-F1
#
_cell.length_a   1.000
_cell.length_b   1.000
_cell.length_c   1.000
_cell.angle_alpha   90.00
_cell.angle_beta   90.00
_cell.angle_gamma   90.00
#
_symmetry.space_group_name_H-M   'P 1'
#
loop_
_entity.id
_entity.type
_entity.pdbx_description
1 polymer ?
#
loop_
_entity_poly.entity_id
_entity_poly.type
_entity_poly.pdbx_seq_one_letter_code
_entity_poly.pdbx_strand_id
1 'polypeptide(L)'
;RAEIDLIIQQHADYGLIDATKIDQNRIYIGLCYSIDKPVSSKVIEKAMRDNDGHLNRAAHDRRQASVLATNNALTEQENGYLGELEVSAEQRLSATDDRDETAFVDETLAVNTGTKKKK
;
A
#
# COMPACT_ATOMS: atom_id res chain seq x y z
N ARG A 1 -13.42 -29.33 8.74
CA ARG A 1 -12.74 -28.08 9.18
C ARG A 1 -11.39 -27.92 8.50
N ALA A 2 -10.53 -28.94 8.51
CA ALA A 2 -9.25 -28.92 7.77
C ALA A 2 -9.34 -28.47 6.30
N GLU A 3 -10.37 -28.86 5.56
CA GLU A 3 -10.58 -28.41 4.17
C GLU A 3 -10.91 -26.90 4.05
N ILE A 4 -11.71 -26.37 4.98
CA ILE A 4 -12.05 -24.94 5.02
C ILE A 4 -10.78 -24.14 5.35
N ASP A 5 -9.99 -24.61 6.31
CA ASP A 5 -8.73 -23.97 6.69
C ASP A 5 -7.73 -23.94 5.52
N LEU A 6 -7.67 -25.01 4.73
CA LEU A 6 -6.85 -25.08 3.51
C LEU A 6 -7.29 -24.04 2.47
N ILE A 7 -8.60 -23.92 2.22
CA ILE A 7 -9.15 -22.92 1.29
C ILE A 7 -8.83 -21.50 1.78
N ILE A 8 -9.00 -21.24 3.08
CA ILE A 8 -8.68 -19.94 3.68
C ILE A 8 -7.21 -19.60 3.46
N GLN A 9 -6.31 -20.55 3.76
CA GLN A 9 -4.88 -20.35 3.60
C GLN A 9 -4.50 -20.07 2.14
N GLN A 10 -5.05 -20.82 1.18
CA GLN A 10 -4.77 -20.64 -0.24
C GLN A 10 -5.16 -19.25 -0.75
N HIS A 11 -6.22 -18.65 -0.20
CA HIS A 11 -6.75 -17.37 -0.67
C HIS A 11 -6.32 -16.16 0.18
N ALA A 12 -5.63 -16.40 1.31
CA ALA A 12 -5.15 -15.35 2.20
C ALA A 12 -4.25 -14.34 1.48
N ASP A 13 -3.37 -14.82 0.58
CA ASP A 13 -2.45 -13.99 -0.20
C ASP A 13 -3.17 -13.07 -1.20
N TYR A 14 -4.39 -13.42 -1.60
CA TYR A 14 -5.24 -12.61 -2.47
C TYR A 14 -6.17 -11.68 -1.68
N GLY A 15 -5.94 -11.52 -0.38
CA GLY A 15 -6.69 -10.62 0.48
C GLY A 15 -8.00 -11.22 0.99
N LEU A 16 -8.09 -12.55 1.14
CA LEU A 16 -9.18 -13.20 1.87
C LEU A 16 -9.02 -12.98 3.39
N ILE A 17 -10.06 -12.44 4.03
CA ILE A 17 -10.06 -12.19 5.47
C ILE A 17 -11.35 -12.67 6.16
N ASP A 18 -11.22 -13.03 7.44
CA ASP A 18 -12.37 -13.20 8.32
C ASP A 18 -13.13 -11.88 8.47
N ALA A 19 -14.45 -11.91 8.25
CA ALA A 19 -15.31 -10.74 8.32
C ALA A 19 -15.25 -10.01 9.68
N THR A 20 -14.95 -10.72 10.77
CA THR A 20 -14.81 -10.12 12.11
C THR A 20 -13.55 -9.28 12.27
N LYS A 21 -12.55 -9.48 11.40
CA LYS A 21 -11.24 -8.81 11.46
C LYS A 21 -11.10 -7.65 10.47
N ILE A 22 -12.10 -7.42 9.62
CA ILE A 22 -12.09 -6.36 8.60
C ILE A 22 -11.75 -5.00 9.21
N ASP A 23 -12.41 -4.65 10.32
CA ASP A 23 -12.23 -3.36 10.98
C ASP A 23 -10.85 -3.13 11.61
N GLN A 24 -10.12 -4.21 11.91
CA GLN A 24 -8.80 -4.16 12.52
C GLN A 24 -7.68 -4.21 11.49
N ASN A 25 -7.99 -4.59 10.25
CA ASN A 25 -6.99 -4.74 9.22
C ASN A 25 -6.67 -3.39 8.56
N ARG A 26 -5.41 -3.23 8.12
CA ARG A 26 -4.91 -2.02 7.46
C ARG A 26 -4.37 -2.28 6.06
N ILE A 27 -4.64 -3.46 5.53
CA ILE A 27 -4.26 -3.88 4.18
C ILE A 27 -5.51 -3.96 3.31
N TYR A 28 -5.31 -3.99 1.99
CA TYR A 28 -6.38 -4.21 1.02
C TYR A 28 -7.12 -5.53 1.28
N ILE A 29 -8.44 -5.49 1.21
CA ILE A 29 -9.32 -6.65 1.40
C ILE A 29 -10.06 -6.92 0.08
N GLY A 30 -9.73 -8.03 -0.58
CA GLY A 30 -10.37 -8.44 -1.84
C GLY A 30 -11.58 -9.35 -1.61
N LEU A 31 -11.50 -10.25 -0.63
CA LEU A 31 -12.52 -11.23 -0.32
C LEU A 31 -12.73 -11.30 1.20
N CYS A 32 -13.94 -11.62 1.64
CA CYS A 32 -14.19 -11.89 3.04
C CYS A 32 -15.06 -13.12 3.25
N TYR A 33 -14.89 -13.78 4.40
CA TYR A 33 -15.64 -14.98 4.75
C TYR A 33 -16.15 -14.96 6.19
N SER A 34 -17.17 -15.76 6.43
CA SER A 34 -17.67 -16.14 7.74
C SER A 34 -18.21 -17.56 7.64
N ILE A 35 -17.91 -18.42 8.61
CA ILE A 35 -18.23 -19.85 8.55
C ILE A 35 -19.66 -20.10 9.00
N ASP A 36 -20.03 -19.54 10.16
CA ASP A 36 -21.28 -19.90 10.84
C ASP A 36 -22.44 -18.95 10.50
N LYS A 37 -22.14 -17.75 9.98
CA LYS A 37 -23.13 -16.69 9.77
C LYS A 37 -22.92 -15.98 8.43
N PRO A 38 -23.99 -15.45 7.80
CA PRO A 38 -23.85 -14.56 6.66
C PRO A 38 -23.03 -13.31 7.02
N VAL A 39 -22.23 -12.84 6.08
CA VAL A 39 -21.53 -11.55 6.21
C VAL A 39 -22.54 -10.42 5.98
N SER A 40 -22.53 -9.42 6.86
CA SER A 40 -23.39 -8.24 6.73
C SER A 40 -22.93 -7.34 5.59
N SER A 41 -23.85 -6.83 4.78
CA SER A 41 -23.53 -5.91 3.67
C SER A 41 -22.77 -4.67 4.13
N LYS A 42 -23.10 -4.14 5.32
CA LYS A 42 -22.43 -2.97 5.90
C LYS A 42 -20.93 -3.17 6.09
N VAL A 43 -20.51 -4.39 6.42
CA VAL A 43 -19.10 -4.71 6.62
C VAL A 43 -18.36 -4.74 5.28
N ILE A 44 -19.00 -5.30 4.25
CA ILE A 44 -18.47 -5.35 2.88
C ILE A 44 -18.34 -3.93 2.31
N GLU A 45 -19.39 -3.12 2.43
CA GLU A 45 -19.39 -1.72 1.97
C GLU A 45 -18.29 -0.88 2.63
N LYS A 46 -18.07 -1.08 3.93
CA LYS A 46 -16.99 -0.41 4.65
C LYS A 46 -15.62 -0.84 4.13
N ALA A 47 -15.37 -2.14 3.99
CA ALA A 47 -14.11 -2.64 3.45
C ALA A 47 -13.81 -2.06 2.06
N MET A 48 -14.82 -2.02 1.19
CA MET A 48 -14.68 -1.43 -0.15
C MET A 48 -14.32 0.06 -0.10
N ARG A 49 -14.91 0.83 0.82
CA ARG A 49 -14.60 2.26 0.98
C ARG A 49 -13.18 2.50 1.50
N ASP A 50 -12.71 1.68 2.42
CA ASP A 50 -11.41 1.86 3.06
C ASP A 50 -10.25 1.34 2.18
N ASN A 51 -10.53 0.41 1.25
CA ASN A 51 -9.56 -0.22 0.36
C ASN A 51 -8.71 0.76 -0.43
N ASP A 52 -9.30 1.81 -1.00
CA ASP A 52 -8.54 2.81 -1.76
C ASP A 52 -7.50 3.51 -0.88
N GLY A 53 -7.86 3.82 0.36
CA GLY A 53 -6.95 4.39 1.34
C GLY A 53 -5.81 3.44 1.72
N HIS A 54 -6.09 2.15 1.82
CA HIS A 54 -5.07 1.12 2.07
C HIS A 54 -4.13 0.94 0.89
N LEU A 55 -4.65 0.93 -0.34
CA LEU A 55 -3.87 0.82 -1.57
C LEU A 55 -2.95 2.03 -1.76
N ASN A 56 -3.47 3.24 -1.58
CA ASN A 56 -2.69 4.47 -1.71
C ASN A 56 -1.54 4.52 -0.69
N ARG A 57 -1.81 4.14 0.56
CA ARG A 57 -0.77 4.05 1.60
C ARG A 57 0.28 3.00 1.28
N ALA A 58 -0.14 1.79 0.89
CA ALA A 58 0.80 0.74 0.52
C ALA A 58 1.63 1.10 -0.71
N ALA A 59 1.06 1.87 -1.65
CA ALA A 59 1.79 2.38 -2.80
C ALA A 59 2.85 3.44 -2.39
N HIS A 60 2.48 4.38 -1.52
CA HIS A 60 3.39 5.35 -0.91
C HIS A 60 4.56 4.64 -0.22
N ASP A 61 4.29 3.69 0.69
CA ASP A 61 5.33 2.98 1.45
C ASP A 61 6.31 2.23 0.53
N ARG A 62 5.81 1.60 -0.54
CA ARG A 62 6.65 0.92 -1.55
C ARG A 62 7.51 1.90 -2.34
N ARG A 63 6.96 3.05 -2.73
CA ARG A 63 7.72 4.10 -3.42
C ARG A 63 8.81 4.64 -2.50
N GLN A 64 8.48 4.96 -1.25
CA GLN A 64 9.45 5.45 -0.28
C GLN A 64 10.61 4.45 -0.07
N ALA A 65 10.30 3.16 0.09
CA ALA A 65 11.31 2.11 0.21
C ALA A 65 12.21 2.03 -1.04
N SER A 66 11.63 2.15 -2.23
CA SER A 66 12.37 2.17 -3.51
C SER A 66 13.33 3.37 -3.61
N VAL A 67 12.85 4.57 -3.23
CA VAL A 67 13.68 5.79 -3.22
C VAL A 67 14.84 5.64 -2.23
N LEU A 68 14.58 5.11 -1.02
CA LEU A 68 15.63 4.85 -0.03
C LEU A 68 16.67 3.84 -0.53
N ALA A 69 16.23 2.74 -1.16
CA ALA A 69 17.13 1.74 -1.73
C ALA A 69 17.99 2.34 -2.85
N THR A 70 17.40 3.16 -3.71
CA THR A 70 18.10 3.88 -4.79
C THR A 70 19.13 4.85 -4.21
N ASN A 71 18.77 5.62 -3.18
CA ASN A 71 19.68 6.53 -2.51
C ASN A 71 20.88 5.78 -1.89
N ASN A 72 20.62 4.67 -1.19
CA ASN A 72 21.69 3.86 -0.60
C ASN A 72 22.67 3.35 -1.67
N ALA A 73 22.14 2.81 -2.78
CA ALA A 73 22.96 2.35 -3.90
C ALA A 73 23.83 3.46 -4.51
N LEU A 74 23.30 4.69 -4.63
CA LEU A 74 24.06 5.84 -5.10
C LEU A 74 25.16 6.25 -4.11
N THR A 75 24.89 6.21 -2.80
CA THR A 75 25.88 6.59 -1.78
C THR A 75 27.00 5.56 -1.57
N GLU A 76 26.74 4.28 -1.83
CA GLU A 76 27.74 3.21 -1.69
C GLU A 76 28.71 3.15 -2.88
N GLN A 77 28.37 3.78 -4.01
CA GLN A 77 29.24 3.85 -5.17
C GLN A 77 30.44 4.76 -4.88
N GLU A 78 31.66 4.30 -5.21
CA GLU A 78 32.93 5.01 -4.88
C GLU A 78 33.04 6.42 -5.51
N ASN A 79 32.41 6.62 -6.68
CA ASN A 79 32.21 7.91 -7.35
C ASN A 79 30.74 8.36 -7.34
N GLY A 80 29.99 7.90 -6.34
CA GLY A 80 28.55 8.07 -6.24
C GLY A 80 28.10 9.52 -5.99
N TYR A 81 26.82 9.77 -6.26
CA TYR A 81 26.20 11.06 -6.02
C TYR A 81 26.03 11.30 -4.51
N LEU A 82 26.59 12.40 -3.99
CA LEU A 82 26.53 12.79 -2.57
C LEU A 82 25.54 13.94 -2.28
N GLY A 83 24.77 14.37 -3.30
CA GLY A 83 23.77 15.42 -3.15
C GLY A 83 22.46 14.91 -2.58
N GLU A 84 21.53 15.82 -2.32
CA GLU A 84 20.16 15.48 -1.92
C GLU A 84 19.40 14.86 -3.10
N LEU A 85 18.71 13.75 -2.85
CA LEU A 85 17.87 13.07 -3.83
C LEU A 85 16.40 13.38 -3.54
N GLU A 86 15.75 14.04 -4.50
CA GLU A 86 14.32 14.33 -4.49
C GLU A 86 13.63 13.51 -5.58
N VAL A 87 12.54 12.81 -5.21
CA VAL A 87 11.74 12.02 -6.15
C VAL A 87 10.27 12.43 -6.05
N SER A 88 9.69 12.82 -7.18
CA SER A 88 8.26 13.09 -7.34
C SER A 88 7.58 11.93 -8.04
N ALA A 89 6.44 11.50 -7.53
CA ALA A 89 5.64 10.44 -8.14
C ALA A 89 4.24 10.96 -8.50
N GLU A 90 3.86 10.78 -9.76
CA GLU A 90 2.53 11.15 -10.26
C GLU A 90 1.73 9.88 -10.57
N GLN A 91 0.54 9.76 -9.97
CA GLN A 91 -0.41 8.69 -10.30
C GLN A 91 -1.51 9.24 -11.22
N ARG A 92 -1.53 8.79 -12.48
CA ARG A 92 -2.58 9.14 -13.44
C ARG A 92 -3.62 8.01 -13.49
N LEU A 93 -4.86 8.30 -13.09
CA LEU A 93 -5.99 7.40 -13.32
C LEU A 93 -6.27 7.31 -14.83
N SER A 94 -6.55 6.11 -15.34
CA SER A 94 -6.84 5.89 -16.75
C SER A 94 -8.13 6.61 -17.17
N ALA A 95 -8.09 7.27 -18.34
CA ALA A 95 -9.13 8.14 -18.89
C ALA A 95 -10.46 7.47 -19.30
N THR A 96 -10.79 6.30 -18.76
CA THR A 96 -12.06 5.58 -19.01
C THR A 96 -13.08 5.75 -17.89
N ASP A 97 -12.77 6.53 -16.85
CA ASP A 97 -13.73 6.89 -15.81
C ASP A 97 -14.32 8.26 -16.18
N ASP A 98 -15.58 8.29 -16.63
CA ASP A 98 -16.36 9.52 -16.96
C ASP A 98 -16.73 10.31 -15.68
N ARG A 99 -15.79 10.40 -14.73
CA ARG A 99 -15.88 11.24 -13.54
C ARG A 99 -14.88 12.38 -13.71
N ASP A 100 -15.42 13.58 -13.86
CA ASP A 100 -14.72 14.86 -13.96
C ASP A 100 -14.00 15.28 -12.65
N GLU A 101 -13.51 14.33 -11.86
CA GLU A 101 -12.69 14.60 -10.68
C GLU A 101 -11.44 13.72 -10.75
N THR A 102 -10.44 14.21 -11.46
CA THR A 102 -9.08 13.69 -11.38
C THR A 102 -8.53 13.95 -9.98
N ALA A 103 -8.79 13.03 -9.05
CA ALA A 103 -8.11 13.01 -7.76
C ALA A 103 -6.63 12.66 -8.01
N PHE A 104 -5.80 13.70 -8.15
CA PHE A 104 -4.35 13.54 -8.25
C PHE A 104 -3.78 13.30 -6.84
N VAL A 105 -2.93 12.28 -6.72
CA VAL A 105 -2.04 12.15 -5.56
C VAL A 105 -0.69 12.75 -5.98
N ASP A 106 -0.46 14.00 -5.58
CA ASP A 106 0.85 14.64 -5.70
C ASP A 106 1.65 14.31 -4.43
N GLU A 107 2.74 13.57 -4.61
CA GLU A 107 3.57 13.08 -3.51
C GLU A 107 5.05 13.34 -3.82
N THR A 108 5.69 14.05 -2.90
CA THR A 108 7.14 14.30 -2.92
C THR A 108 7.82 13.47 -1.84
N LEU A 109 8.78 12.65 -2.24
CA LEU A 109 9.59 11.80 -1.36
C LEU A 109 11.00 12.38 -1.27
N ALA A 110 11.34 12.95 -0.11
CA ALA A 110 12.67 13.46 0.19
C ALA A 110 13.44 12.48 1.09
N VAL A 111 14.70 12.19 0.76
CA VAL A 111 15.59 11.40 1.62
C VAL A 111 16.62 12.34 2.25
N ASN A 112 16.40 12.69 3.53
CA ASN A 112 17.37 13.50 4.27
C ASN A 112 18.63 12.69 4.57
N THR A 113 19.75 13.11 3.99
CA THR A 113 21.07 12.61 4.39
C THR A 113 21.41 13.24 5.74
N GLY A 114 21.39 12.44 6.80
CA GLY A 114 21.75 12.90 8.13
C GLY A 114 23.11 13.60 8.11
N THR A 115 23.12 14.88 8.48
CA THR A 115 24.34 15.66 8.65
C THR A 115 25.30 14.89 9.57
N LYS A 116 26.43 14.45 9.03
CA LYS A 116 27.53 13.91 9.85
C LYS A 116 27.90 14.97 10.88
N LYS A 117 27.50 14.78 12.15
CA LYS A 117 28.02 15.56 13.28
C LYS A 117 29.54 15.43 13.26
N LYS A 118 30.24 16.49 12.86
CA LYS A 118 31.67 16.63 13.07
C LYS A 118 31.93 16.55 14.57
N LYS A 119 32.69 15.54 14.99
CA LYS A 119 33.38 15.54 16.29
C LYS A 119 34.51 16.57 16.25
#